data_AF-A0A965AJC0-F1
#
_entry.id   AF-A0A965AJC0-F1
#
_cell.length_a   1.000
_cell.length_b   1.000
_cell.length_c   1.000
_cell.angle_alpha   90.00
_cell.angle_beta   90.00
_cell.angle_gamma   90.00
#
_symmetry.space_group_name_H-M   'P 1'
#
loop_
_entity.id
_entity.type
_entity.pdbx_description
1 polymer ?
#
loop_
_entity_poly.entity_id
_entity_poly.type
_entity_poly.pdbx_seq_one_letter_code
_entity_poly.pdbx_strand_id
1 'polypeptide(L)'
;AGETVKDGADTKTGLPIVSLYGSNKKPTQEQLSDVDVVVFDIQDVGVRFFTYISTLHYVMEACAENGKPVIVLDRPNPNGDYVDGPVLQAEHKSFVGMHTIPVVHGMTIGEYARMINGQGWINGNCALEVIPLQNWKHGDAYALPHKPSPNLPNDHAIRLYPSTCLFEGTVISVGRGTQMPFEVVGHPDLKNMPFSFTPVSIEGMSKNPPFENKVCHGLDLQKVSVKKQLDLSYLIQLYQAYPDKEKFFIPYFEKLVGTSLLREQIKSGMSEAAIRKTWEADLKTFMDIRKKYLLYP
;
A
#
# COMPACT_ATOMS: atom_id res chain seq x y z
N ALA A 1 4.66 3.14 -10.50
CA ALA A 1 5.32 2.23 -9.54
C ALA A 1 5.65 0.95 -10.27
N GLY A 2 6.86 0.43 -10.10
CA GLY A 2 7.28 -0.83 -10.73
C GLY A 2 8.16 -0.72 -11.98
N GLU A 3 8.60 0.48 -12.36
CA GLU A 3 9.73 0.59 -13.30
C GLU A 3 11.04 0.31 -12.56
N THR A 4 11.87 -0.55 -13.14
CA THR A 4 13.22 -0.82 -12.62
C THR A 4 14.08 0.42 -12.83
N VAL A 5 14.33 1.16 -11.75
CA VAL A 5 15.44 2.11 -11.72
C VAL A 5 16.71 1.28 -11.64
N LYS A 6 17.67 1.52 -12.54
CA LYS A 6 18.97 0.85 -12.50
C LYS A 6 19.88 1.56 -11.50
N ASP A 7 20.84 0.81 -10.97
CA ASP A 7 21.97 1.40 -10.26
C ASP A 7 22.64 2.46 -11.14
N GLY A 8 23.24 3.46 -10.51
CA GLY A 8 23.84 4.58 -11.23
C GLY A 8 24.52 5.56 -10.31
N ALA A 9 24.64 6.80 -10.77
CA ALA A 9 25.11 7.92 -9.97
C ALA A 9 24.10 9.06 -10.08
N ASP A 10 23.84 9.74 -8.96
CA ASP A 10 23.06 10.95 -8.97
C ASP A 10 23.80 12.02 -9.76
N THR A 11 23.15 12.60 -10.77
CA THR A 11 23.81 13.51 -11.72
C THR A 11 24.22 14.84 -11.10
N LYS A 12 23.66 15.21 -9.95
CA LYS A 12 23.96 16.48 -9.26
C LYS A 12 25.07 16.34 -8.24
N THR A 13 25.08 15.25 -7.47
CA THR A 13 26.01 15.04 -6.35
C THR A 13 27.16 14.09 -6.69
N GLY A 14 27.00 13.27 -7.73
CA GLY A 14 27.93 12.19 -8.07
C GLY A 14 27.88 10.99 -7.12
N LEU A 15 26.97 10.99 -6.14
CA LEU A 15 26.83 9.89 -5.19
C LEU A 15 26.25 8.64 -5.86
N PRO A 16 26.66 7.44 -5.43
CA PRO A 16 26.12 6.19 -5.97
C PRO A 16 24.63 6.03 -5.65
N ILE A 17 23.87 5.54 -6.62
CA ILE A 17 22.47 5.15 -6.49
C ILE A 17 22.40 3.63 -6.54
N VAL A 18 21.81 3.05 -5.50
CA VAL A 18 21.51 1.62 -5.40
C VAL A 18 20.00 1.40 -5.49
N SER A 19 19.57 0.56 -6.43
CA SER A 19 18.17 0.22 -6.60
C SER A 19 17.76 -0.91 -5.66
N LEU A 20 16.85 -0.60 -4.73
CA LEU A 20 16.24 -1.59 -3.83
C LEU A 20 14.93 -2.17 -4.41
N TYR A 21 14.98 -2.66 -5.65
CA TYR A 21 13.83 -3.22 -6.37
C TYR A 21 14.17 -4.51 -7.14
N GLY A 22 13.14 -5.22 -7.61
CA GLY A 22 13.31 -6.44 -8.39
C GLY A 22 13.94 -7.58 -7.57
N SER A 23 15.10 -8.08 -8.00
CA SER A 23 15.86 -9.11 -7.26
C SER A 23 16.65 -8.54 -6.08
N ASN A 24 16.92 -7.23 -6.05
CA ASN A 24 17.68 -6.58 -4.99
C ASN A 24 16.75 -5.79 -4.06
N LYS A 25 15.95 -6.44 -3.21
CA LYS A 25 15.00 -5.73 -2.31
C LYS A 25 15.57 -5.37 -0.94
N LYS A 26 16.66 -6.03 -0.56
CA LYS A 26 17.35 -5.88 0.73
C LYS A 26 18.79 -5.42 0.44
N PRO A 27 19.27 -4.34 1.07
CA PRO A 27 20.67 -3.92 0.91
C PRO A 27 21.62 -5.09 1.20
N THR A 28 22.61 -5.29 0.35
CA THR A 28 23.66 -6.30 0.61
C THR A 28 24.69 -5.77 1.60
N GLN A 29 25.51 -6.66 2.16
CA GLN A 29 26.60 -6.27 3.04
C GLN A 29 27.58 -5.31 2.32
N GLU A 30 27.88 -5.57 1.05
CA GLU A 30 28.75 -4.73 0.23
C GLU A 30 28.17 -3.33 0.02
N GLN A 31 26.86 -3.23 -0.21
CA GLN A 31 26.14 -1.96 -0.36
C GLN A 31 26.09 -1.13 0.94
N LEU A 32 26.39 -1.75 2.09
CA LEU A 32 26.44 -1.09 3.40
C LEU A 32 27.88 -0.93 3.92
N SER A 33 28.89 -1.33 3.14
CA SER A 33 30.28 -1.44 3.63
C SER A 33 30.92 -0.08 3.95
N ASP A 34 30.56 0.96 3.20
CA ASP A 34 31.01 2.35 3.35
C ASP A 34 29.98 3.25 4.05
N VAL A 35 28.91 2.66 4.61
CA VAL A 35 27.83 3.37 5.29
C VAL A 35 27.97 3.22 6.80
N ASP A 36 28.04 4.33 7.53
CA ASP A 36 28.03 4.32 9.01
C ASP A 36 26.62 4.37 9.59
N VAL A 37 25.67 5.00 8.89
CA VAL A 37 24.28 5.16 9.31
C VAL A 37 23.38 5.22 8.09
N VAL A 38 22.21 4.58 8.17
CA VAL A 38 21.18 4.69 7.13
C VAL A 38 20.09 5.65 7.59
N VAL A 39 19.83 6.69 6.80
CA VAL A 39 18.68 7.59 6.99
C VAL A 39 17.53 7.14 6.09
N PHE A 40 16.37 6.88 6.69
CA PHE A 40 15.15 6.55 5.98
C PHE A 40 14.18 7.75 6.04
N ASP A 41 14.05 8.45 4.91
CA ASP A 41 13.20 9.63 4.77
C ASP A 41 12.30 9.52 3.52
N ILE A 42 11.18 8.79 3.65
CA ILE A 42 10.27 8.53 2.53
C ILE A 42 8.82 8.71 2.99
N GLN A 43 8.03 9.41 2.18
CA GLN A 43 6.60 9.60 2.40
C GLN A 43 5.82 8.33 2.02
N ASP A 44 5.23 7.68 3.02
CA ASP A 44 4.30 6.56 2.84
C ASP A 44 2.83 7.05 2.73
N VAL A 45 1.89 6.14 2.48
CA VAL A 45 0.45 6.46 2.35
C VAL A 45 -0.45 5.72 3.34
N GLY A 46 0.10 4.93 4.26
CA GLY A 46 -0.63 4.28 5.35
C GLY A 46 -1.32 2.98 4.99
N VAL A 47 -0.86 2.29 3.94
CA VAL A 47 -1.53 1.12 3.37
C VAL A 47 -0.55 -0.03 3.20
N ARG A 48 -0.90 -1.21 3.68
CA ARG A 48 -0.02 -2.39 3.78
C ARG A 48 0.67 -2.78 2.47
N PHE A 49 -0.02 -2.63 1.35
CA PHE A 49 0.49 -2.98 0.03
C PHE A 49 1.23 -1.84 -0.68
N PHE A 50 1.42 -0.70 -0.04
CA PHE A 50 2.35 0.32 -0.49
C PHE A 50 3.76 0.00 0.03
N THR A 51 4.68 -0.33 -0.85
CA THR A 51 5.84 -1.16 -0.48
C THR A 51 6.99 -0.44 0.23
N TYR A 52 6.87 0.85 0.56
CA TYR A 52 7.93 1.55 1.29
C TYR A 52 8.12 1.02 2.71
N ILE A 53 7.04 0.60 3.38
CA ILE A 53 7.13 -0.10 4.65
C ILE A 53 7.80 -1.49 4.54
N SER A 54 7.71 -2.14 3.37
CA SER A 54 8.41 -3.40 3.09
C SER A 54 9.89 -3.16 2.79
N THR A 55 10.23 -2.07 2.10
CA THR A 55 11.62 -1.63 1.95
C THR A 55 12.23 -1.29 3.30
N LEU A 56 11.51 -0.57 4.17
CA LEU A 56 11.95 -0.26 5.53
C LEU A 56 12.26 -1.54 6.32
N HIS A 57 11.41 -2.57 6.25
CA HIS A 57 11.70 -3.88 6.87
C HIS A 57 13.06 -4.43 6.44
N TYR A 58 13.31 -4.50 5.13
CA TYR A 58 14.57 -5.07 4.63
C TYR A 58 15.78 -4.20 4.96
N VAL A 59 15.64 -2.88 4.92
CA VAL A 59 16.70 -1.94 5.33
C VAL A 59 17.04 -2.15 6.81
N MET A 60 16.03 -2.19 7.68
CA MET A 60 16.22 -2.41 9.11
C MET A 60 16.87 -3.77 9.40
N GLU A 61 16.44 -4.83 8.71
CA GLU A 61 17.04 -6.16 8.87
C GLU A 61 18.50 -6.19 8.41
N ALA A 62 18.80 -5.66 7.23
CA ALA A 62 20.18 -5.60 6.73
C ALA A 62 21.09 -4.77 7.66
N CYS A 63 20.57 -3.67 8.20
CA CYS A 63 21.29 -2.84 9.14
C CYS A 63 21.52 -3.55 10.48
N ALA A 64 20.53 -4.28 10.99
CA ALA A 64 20.68 -5.11 12.19
C ALA A 64 21.76 -6.19 12.02
N GLU A 65 21.78 -6.86 10.87
CA GLU A 65 22.77 -7.90 10.53
C GLU A 65 24.20 -7.35 10.38
N ASN A 66 24.35 -6.10 9.94
CA ASN A 66 25.64 -5.46 9.68
C ASN A 66 26.07 -4.46 10.77
N GLY A 67 25.34 -4.40 11.89
CA GLY A 67 25.65 -3.48 13.00
C GLY A 67 25.56 -2.00 12.62
N LYS A 68 24.70 -1.65 11.67
CA LYS A 68 24.49 -0.26 11.21
C LYS A 68 23.26 0.34 11.90
N PRO A 69 23.35 1.55 12.48
CA PRO A 69 22.17 2.27 12.95
C PRO A 69 21.28 2.75 11.81
N VAL A 70 19.98 2.86 12.09
CA VAL A 70 18.97 3.43 11.20
C VAL A 70 18.31 4.62 11.88
N ILE A 71 18.25 5.75 11.18
CA ILE A 71 17.50 6.94 11.58
C ILE A 71 16.28 7.06 10.68
N VAL A 72 15.07 7.02 11.24
CA VAL A 72 13.84 7.29 10.49
C VAL A 72 13.45 8.75 10.73
N LEU A 73 13.39 9.53 9.66
CA LEU A 73 12.77 10.86 9.68
C LEU A 73 11.28 10.66 9.48
N ASP A 74 10.51 10.75 10.57
CA ASP A 74 9.11 10.38 10.52
C ASP A 74 8.29 11.37 9.68
N ARG A 75 7.19 10.87 9.10
CA ARG A 75 6.31 11.63 8.21
C ARG A 75 4.84 11.35 8.51
N PRO A 76 3.95 12.34 8.31
CA PRO A 76 2.53 12.13 8.56
C PRO A 76 1.97 10.99 7.70
N ASN A 77 1.07 10.20 8.27
CA ASN A 77 0.33 9.19 7.53
C ASN A 77 -0.99 9.80 6.99
N PRO A 78 -1.19 9.93 5.66
CA PRO A 78 -2.42 10.49 5.08
C PRO A 78 -3.66 9.60 5.26
N ASN A 79 -3.47 8.32 5.62
CA ASN A 79 -4.51 7.38 6.09
C ASN A 79 -4.36 7.06 7.59
N GLY A 80 -3.70 7.95 8.36
CA GLY A 80 -3.40 7.75 9.79
C GLY A 80 -4.57 7.93 10.75
N ASP A 81 -5.74 8.32 10.24
CA ASP A 81 -6.93 8.68 11.01
C ASP A 81 -7.94 7.53 11.20
N TYR A 82 -7.60 6.32 10.74
CA TYR A 82 -8.38 5.10 10.94
C TYR A 82 -7.51 3.85 10.80
N VAL A 83 -8.06 2.70 11.24
CA VAL A 83 -7.45 1.37 11.09
C VAL A 83 -8.53 0.46 10.55
N ASP A 84 -8.25 -0.27 9.47
CA ASP A 84 -9.27 -1.10 8.86
C ASP A 84 -8.75 -2.18 7.91
N GLY A 85 -9.63 -3.15 7.63
CA GLY A 85 -9.43 -4.25 6.71
C GLY A 85 -8.84 -5.51 7.35
N PRO A 86 -8.82 -6.63 6.63
CA PRO A 86 -8.29 -7.89 7.14
C PRO A 86 -6.82 -7.77 7.56
N VAL A 87 -6.50 -8.34 8.72
CA VAL A 87 -5.11 -8.50 9.17
C VAL A 87 -4.43 -9.59 8.34
N LEU A 88 -3.19 -9.34 7.90
CA LEU A 88 -2.45 -10.27 7.06
C LEU A 88 -2.22 -11.61 7.78
N GLN A 89 -2.61 -12.71 7.14
CA GLN A 89 -2.25 -14.07 7.52
C GLN A 89 -0.87 -14.44 6.96
N ALA A 90 -0.07 -15.18 7.72
CA ALA A 90 1.36 -15.40 7.45
C ALA A 90 1.62 -16.11 6.10
N GLU A 91 0.75 -17.02 5.72
CA GLU A 91 0.71 -17.75 4.45
C GLU A 91 0.59 -16.82 3.22
N HIS A 92 0.03 -15.63 3.40
CA HIS A 92 -0.12 -14.63 2.35
C HIS A 92 1.02 -13.60 2.34
N LYS A 93 2.02 -13.74 3.22
CA LYS A 93 3.22 -12.87 3.23
C LYS A 93 3.84 -12.75 1.84
N SER A 94 4.20 -11.51 1.48
CA SER A 94 4.90 -11.16 0.25
C SER A 94 5.45 -9.74 0.35
N PHE A 95 6.11 -9.23 -0.69
CA PHE A 95 6.63 -7.85 -0.67
C PHE A 95 5.54 -6.77 -0.55
N VAL A 96 4.28 -7.07 -0.90
CA VAL A 96 3.14 -6.16 -0.70
C VAL A 96 2.38 -6.42 0.62
N GLY A 97 2.98 -7.19 1.52
CA GLY A 97 2.42 -7.49 2.83
C GLY A 97 3.41 -8.33 3.62
N MET A 98 4.27 -7.66 4.39
CA MET A 98 5.38 -8.32 5.10
C MET A 98 5.01 -8.76 6.52
N HIS A 99 4.08 -8.05 7.17
CA HIS A 99 3.76 -8.19 8.59
C HIS A 99 2.28 -8.35 8.83
N THR A 100 1.92 -8.98 9.96
CA THR A 100 0.56 -9.26 10.43
C THR A 100 -0.13 -7.96 10.90
N ILE A 101 -0.39 -7.07 9.96
CA ILE A 101 -1.05 -5.78 10.15
C ILE A 101 -2.28 -5.72 9.24
N PRO A 102 -3.30 -4.89 9.54
CA PRO A 102 -4.45 -4.68 8.66
C PRO A 102 -4.08 -3.94 7.37
N VAL A 103 -5.03 -3.88 6.42
CA VAL A 103 -4.83 -3.17 5.15
C VAL A 103 -4.48 -1.70 5.39
N VAL A 104 -5.22 -1.03 6.26
CA VAL A 104 -4.92 0.32 6.75
C VAL A 104 -4.49 0.22 8.21
N HIS A 105 -3.22 0.47 8.46
CA HIS A 105 -2.60 0.26 9.79
C HIS A 105 -2.69 1.49 10.71
N GLY A 106 -2.92 2.68 10.14
CA GLY A 106 -3.10 3.92 10.89
C GLY A 106 -1.90 4.31 11.75
N MET A 107 -0.68 3.97 11.32
CA MET A 107 0.59 4.28 12.00
C MET A 107 1.49 5.08 11.08
N THR A 108 2.32 5.98 11.61
CA THR A 108 3.39 6.62 10.84
C THR A 108 4.49 5.62 10.50
N ILE A 109 5.42 6.00 9.62
CA ILE A 109 6.52 5.11 9.25
C ILE A 109 7.51 4.92 10.41
N GLY A 110 7.69 5.92 11.27
CA GLY A 110 8.48 5.84 12.49
C GLY A 110 7.85 4.91 13.54
N GLU A 111 6.55 5.01 13.78
CA GLU A 111 5.82 4.08 14.66
C GLU A 111 5.88 2.64 14.14
N TYR A 112 5.77 2.48 12.82
CA TYR A 112 5.90 1.18 12.16
C TYR A 112 7.32 0.61 12.30
N ALA A 113 8.37 1.43 12.16
CA ALA A 113 9.75 1.01 12.41
C ALA A 113 9.93 0.52 13.86
N ARG A 114 9.39 1.25 14.85
CA ARG A 114 9.41 0.80 16.25
C ARG A 114 8.68 -0.54 16.43
N MET A 115 7.57 -0.73 15.74
CA MET A 115 6.81 -1.98 15.76
C MET A 115 7.58 -3.14 15.13
N ILE A 116 8.33 -2.92 14.04
CA ILE A 116 9.21 -3.93 13.42
C ILE A 116 10.18 -4.53 14.46
N ASN A 117 10.94 -3.67 15.14
CA ASN A 117 11.86 -4.11 16.20
C ASN A 117 11.09 -4.74 17.37
N GLY A 118 10.06 -4.06 17.87
CA GLY A 118 9.37 -4.47 19.08
C GLY A 118 8.53 -5.74 18.97
N GLN A 119 8.15 -6.13 17.75
CA GLN A 119 7.48 -7.41 17.47
C GLN A 119 8.46 -8.51 17.04
N GLY A 120 9.76 -8.23 16.92
CA GLY A 120 10.76 -9.20 16.49
C GLY A 120 10.53 -9.69 15.06
N TRP A 121 10.10 -8.81 14.16
CA TRP A 121 9.79 -9.19 12.77
C TRP A 121 11.00 -9.31 11.86
N ILE A 122 12.18 -8.89 12.33
CA ILE A 122 13.46 -8.97 11.62
C ILE A 122 14.44 -9.87 12.38
N ASN A 123 15.42 -10.42 11.68
CA ASN A 123 16.51 -11.14 12.32
C ASN A 123 17.44 -10.17 13.07
N GLY A 124 17.39 -10.20 14.40
CA GLY A 124 18.16 -9.30 15.26
C GLY A 124 17.35 -8.11 15.73
N ASN A 125 18.04 -7.06 16.18
CA ASN A 125 17.42 -5.82 16.65
C ASN A 125 18.18 -4.65 16.03
N CYS A 126 17.48 -3.85 15.22
CA CYS A 126 18.09 -2.69 14.57
C CYS A 126 18.33 -1.58 15.60
N ALA A 127 19.52 -0.98 15.62
CA ALA A 127 19.78 0.24 16.37
C ALA A 127 19.02 1.42 15.74
N LEU A 128 17.76 1.58 16.16
CA LEU A 128 16.79 2.49 15.56
C LEU A 128 16.68 3.79 16.37
N GLU A 129 16.81 4.91 15.69
CA GLU A 129 16.38 6.23 16.15
C GLU A 129 15.22 6.70 15.26
N VAL A 130 14.16 7.22 15.88
CA VAL A 130 13.06 7.86 15.15
C VAL A 130 13.02 9.32 15.54
N ILE A 131 13.11 10.20 14.53
CA ILE A 131 12.95 11.63 14.71
C ILE A 131 11.46 11.97 14.56
N PRO A 132 10.74 12.28 15.65
CA PRO A 132 9.30 12.45 15.62
C PRO A 132 8.91 13.79 14.98
N LEU A 133 7.68 13.84 14.48
CA LEU A 133 7.02 15.06 14.05
C LEU A 133 6.73 15.97 15.25
N GLN A 134 6.72 17.28 14.99
CA GLN A 134 6.17 18.27 15.90
C GLN A 134 4.80 18.73 15.40
N ASN A 135 3.88 19.03 16.31
CA ASN A 135 2.54 19.58 16.00
C ASN A 135 1.69 18.70 15.07
N TRP A 136 1.86 17.37 15.15
CA TRP A 136 1.02 16.39 14.46
C TRP A 136 0.46 15.39 15.48
N LYS A 137 -0.79 14.98 15.30
CA LYS A 137 -1.45 13.91 16.05
C LYS A 137 -2.24 13.00 15.11
N HIS A 138 -2.59 11.79 15.58
CA HIS A 138 -3.47 10.93 14.81
C HIS A 138 -4.82 11.63 14.58
N GLY A 139 -5.30 11.57 13.33
CA GLY A 139 -6.53 12.24 12.93
C GLY A 139 -6.33 13.57 12.22
N ASP A 140 -5.16 14.20 12.33
CA ASP A 140 -4.87 15.42 11.59
C ASP A 140 -4.79 15.12 10.09
N ALA A 141 -5.46 15.97 9.30
CA ALA A 141 -5.37 15.90 7.85
C ALA A 141 -3.96 16.30 7.40
N TYR A 142 -3.45 15.61 6.38
CA TYR A 142 -2.17 15.92 5.77
C TYR A 142 -2.25 15.77 4.26
N ALA A 143 -2.05 16.88 3.55
CA ALA A 143 -1.97 16.94 2.10
C ALA A 143 -0.51 16.77 1.68
N LEU A 144 -0.23 15.83 0.79
CA LEU A 144 1.14 15.54 0.39
C LEU A 144 1.65 16.65 -0.56
N PRO A 145 2.81 17.27 -0.28
CA PRO A 145 3.36 18.32 -1.16
C PRO A 145 3.82 17.76 -2.52
N HIS A 146 4.11 16.46 -2.58
CA HIS A 146 4.55 15.76 -3.77
C HIS A 146 3.85 14.41 -3.89
N LYS A 147 3.59 13.99 -5.13
CA LYS A 147 2.96 12.69 -5.41
C LYS A 147 3.85 11.57 -4.85
N PRO A 148 3.33 10.67 -3.99
CA PRO A 148 4.11 9.54 -3.47
C PRO A 148 4.36 8.47 -4.54
N SER A 149 3.58 8.49 -5.62
CA SER A 149 3.72 7.61 -6.79
C SER A 149 3.13 8.31 -8.01
N PRO A 150 3.62 8.04 -9.23
CA PRO A 150 3.05 8.65 -10.43
C PRO A 150 1.55 8.43 -10.61
N ASN A 151 1.00 7.33 -10.07
CA ASN A 151 -0.42 6.99 -10.16
C ASN A 151 -1.20 7.29 -8.87
N LEU A 152 -0.62 7.99 -7.89
CA LEU A 152 -1.36 8.57 -6.76
C LEU A 152 -1.25 10.10 -6.89
N PRO A 153 -2.03 10.70 -7.79
CA PRO A 153 -1.79 12.06 -8.25
C PRO A 153 -2.25 13.14 -7.27
N ASN A 154 -3.17 12.81 -6.35
CA ASN A 154 -3.82 13.76 -5.44
C ASN A 154 -4.26 13.06 -4.15
N ASP A 155 -4.69 13.84 -3.16
CA ASP A 155 -5.14 13.33 -1.85
C ASP A 155 -6.38 12.42 -1.96
N HIS A 156 -7.28 12.69 -2.91
CA HIS A 156 -8.48 11.87 -3.11
C HIS A 156 -8.14 10.45 -3.56
N ALA A 157 -7.25 10.30 -4.53
CA ALA A 157 -6.70 9.02 -4.95
C ALA A 157 -6.00 8.29 -3.79
N ILE A 158 -5.25 9.01 -2.95
CA ILE A 158 -4.60 8.43 -1.75
C ILE A 158 -5.64 7.88 -0.75
N ARG A 159 -6.77 8.57 -0.59
CA ARG A 159 -7.86 8.13 0.29
C ARG A 159 -8.66 6.97 -0.29
N LEU A 160 -8.82 6.89 -1.61
CA LEU A 160 -9.48 5.78 -2.29
C LEU A 160 -8.59 4.54 -2.41
N TYR A 161 -7.26 4.73 -2.46
CA TYR A 161 -6.26 3.68 -2.70
C TYR A 161 -6.43 2.41 -1.86
N PRO A 162 -6.71 2.46 -0.53
CA PRO A 162 -7.00 1.26 0.26
C PRO A 162 -8.09 0.37 -0.34
N SER A 163 -9.15 0.98 -0.89
CA SER A 163 -10.31 0.28 -1.45
C SER A 163 -10.12 -0.08 -2.92
N THR A 164 -9.61 0.86 -3.72
CA THR A 164 -9.50 0.67 -5.18
C THR A 164 -8.29 -0.15 -5.57
N CYS A 165 -7.21 -0.17 -4.79
CA CYS A 165 -6.06 -1.01 -5.10
C CYS A 165 -6.32 -2.51 -4.94
N LEU A 166 -7.39 -2.92 -4.22
CA LEU A 166 -7.80 -4.33 -4.18
C LEU A 166 -8.14 -4.88 -5.56
N PHE A 167 -8.57 -4.02 -6.50
CA PHE A 167 -8.83 -4.40 -7.88
C PHE A 167 -7.57 -4.77 -8.66
N GLU A 168 -6.36 -4.43 -8.21
CA GLU A 168 -5.13 -4.99 -8.81
C GLU A 168 -5.02 -6.51 -8.58
N GLY A 169 -5.78 -7.06 -7.63
CA GLY A 169 -5.99 -8.49 -7.45
C GLY A 169 -7.17 -9.05 -8.23
N THR A 170 -7.71 -8.30 -9.19
CA THR A 170 -8.84 -8.69 -10.04
C THR A 170 -8.55 -8.39 -11.51
N VAL A 171 -9.51 -8.68 -12.37
CA VAL A 171 -9.47 -8.27 -13.78
C VAL A 171 -9.83 -6.80 -13.99
N ILE A 172 -10.33 -6.08 -12.98
CA ILE A 172 -10.80 -4.70 -13.12
C ILE A 172 -9.64 -3.71 -13.21
N SER A 173 -9.68 -2.81 -14.18
CA SER A 173 -8.77 -1.66 -14.28
C SER A 173 -9.01 -0.69 -13.13
N VAL A 174 -7.92 -0.18 -12.55
CA VAL A 174 -7.93 0.91 -11.55
C VAL A 174 -7.66 2.28 -12.18
N GLY A 175 -7.89 2.45 -13.48
CA GLY A 175 -7.72 3.75 -14.15
C GLY A 175 -6.27 4.14 -14.46
N ARG A 176 -5.29 3.24 -14.30
CA ARG A 176 -3.93 3.45 -14.84
C ARG A 176 -4.02 3.66 -16.35
N GLY A 177 -3.22 4.60 -16.89
CA GLY A 177 -3.35 5.05 -18.27
C GLY A 177 -4.43 6.12 -18.49
N THR A 178 -4.96 6.70 -17.42
CA THR A 178 -5.82 7.89 -17.45
C THR A 178 -5.24 8.98 -16.55
N GLN A 179 -5.88 10.14 -16.50
CA GLN A 179 -5.56 11.20 -15.52
C GLN A 179 -6.24 10.99 -14.15
N MET A 180 -6.95 9.87 -13.96
CA MET A 180 -7.78 9.57 -12.79
C MET A 180 -7.44 8.20 -12.15
N PRO A 181 -6.16 7.79 -12.06
CA PRO A 181 -5.81 6.49 -11.49
C PRO A 181 -6.26 6.38 -10.03
N PHE A 182 -6.80 5.21 -9.66
CA PHE A 182 -7.44 4.90 -8.38
C PHE A 182 -8.68 5.72 -8.03
N GLU A 183 -9.12 6.62 -8.92
CA GLU A 183 -10.36 7.39 -8.81
C GLU A 183 -11.44 6.89 -9.79
N VAL A 184 -11.12 5.90 -10.62
CA VAL A 184 -12.06 5.18 -11.48
C VAL A 184 -11.73 3.69 -11.48
N VAL A 185 -12.76 2.86 -11.65
CA VAL A 185 -12.60 1.40 -11.75
C VAL A 185 -13.50 0.85 -12.85
N GLY A 186 -13.02 -0.07 -13.68
CA GLY A 186 -13.83 -0.60 -14.79
C GLY A 186 -13.17 -1.68 -15.64
N HIS A 187 -13.94 -2.25 -16.57
CA HIS A 187 -13.48 -3.32 -17.48
C HIS A 187 -14.25 -3.27 -18.81
N PRO A 188 -13.67 -3.67 -19.95
CA PRO A 188 -14.38 -3.69 -21.23
C PRO A 188 -15.64 -4.56 -21.28
N ASP A 189 -15.63 -5.69 -20.55
CA ASP A 189 -16.79 -6.61 -20.50
C ASP A 189 -17.92 -6.17 -19.55
N LEU A 190 -17.75 -5.08 -18.79
CA LEU A 190 -18.85 -4.48 -18.05
C LEU A 190 -19.71 -3.69 -19.05
N LYS A 191 -21.00 -4.02 -19.20
CA LYS A 191 -21.86 -3.41 -20.25
C LYS A 191 -22.93 -2.46 -19.74
N ASN A 192 -23.28 -2.53 -18.46
CA ASN A 192 -24.38 -1.76 -17.86
C ASN A 192 -23.89 -0.84 -16.74
N MET A 193 -22.76 -0.18 -16.94
CA MET A 193 -22.16 0.71 -15.95
C MET A 193 -22.33 2.18 -16.37
N PRO A 194 -22.52 3.10 -15.40
CA PRO A 194 -22.91 4.49 -15.68
C PRO A 194 -21.77 5.35 -16.25
N PHE A 195 -20.53 4.86 -16.19
CA PHE A 195 -19.34 5.60 -16.59
C PHE A 195 -18.44 4.75 -17.48
N SER A 196 -17.63 5.41 -18.31
CA SER A 196 -16.59 4.75 -19.11
C SER A 196 -15.35 5.59 -19.25
N PHE A 197 -14.19 4.93 -19.37
CA PHE A 197 -12.90 5.54 -19.62
C PHE A 197 -12.05 4.63 -20.51
N THR A 198 -11.06 5.20 -21.19
CA THR A 198 -10.14 4.45 -22.07
C THR A 198 -8.70 4.68 -21.58
N PRO A 199 -8.04 3.66 -21.03
CA PRO A 199 -6.61 3.73 -20.72
C PRO A 199 -5.76 3.94 -21.99
N VAL A 200 -4.76 4.81 -21.92
CA VAL A 200 -3.75 5.04 -22.96
C VAL A 200 -2.36 5.06 -22.33
N SER A 201 -1.32 4.80 -23.13
CA SER A 201 0.06 4.95 -22.67
C SER A 201 0.36 6.40 -22.28
N ILE A 202 0.87 6.61 -21.06
CA ILE A 202 1.28 7.93 -20.55
C ILE A 202 2.68 7.82 -19.98
N GLU A 203 3.64 8.46 -20.63
CA GLU A 203 5.05 8.49 -20.24
C GLU A 203 5.20 9.03 -18.80
N GLY A 204 6.01 8.36 -17.98
CA GLY A 204 6.23 8.72 -16.57
C GLY A 204 5.08 8.36 -15.61
N MET A 205 3.92 7.89 -16.12
CA MET A 205 2.80 7.43 -15.28
C MET A 205 2.51 5.93 -15.47
N SER A 206 2.20 5.53 -16.71
CA SER A 206 1.87 4.14 -17.06
C SER A 206 2.10 3.91 -18.55
N LYS A 207 3.25 3.33 -18.90
CA LYS A 207 3.61 3.06 -20.31
C LYS A 207 2.83 1.92 -20.94
N ASN A 208 2.44 0.92 -20.14
CA ASN A 208 1.69 -0.26 -20.58
C ASN A 208 0.49 -0.48 -19.65
N PRO A 209 -0.54 0.38 -19.68
CA PRO A 209 -1.68 0.24 -18.79
C PRO A 209 -2.53 -0.99 -19.12
N PRO A 210 -3.18 -1.62 -18.13
CA PRO A 210 -4.21 -2.62 -18.38
C PRO A 210 -5.30 -2.07 -19.31
N PHE A 211 -5.70 -2.88 -20.30
CA PHE A 211 -6.72 -2.53 -21.30
C PHE A 211 -6.41 -1.28 -22.13
N GLU A 212 -5.13 -1.05 -22.44
CA GLU A 212 -4.71 0.03 -23.34
C GLU A 212 -5.55 0.06 -24.62
N ASN A 213 -6.05 1.26 -24.96
CA ASN A 213 -6.88 1.57 -26.12
C ASN A 213 -8.24 0.83 -26.15
N LYS A 214 -8.69 0.25 -25.04
CA LYS A 214 -10.02 -0.38 -24.91
C LYS A 214 -10.91 0.43 -23.97
N VAL A 215 -12.14 0.68 -24.40
CA VAL A 215 -13.15 1.32 -23.55
C VAL A 215 -13.47 0.40 -22.39
N CYS A 216 -13.30 0.89 -21.17
CA CYS A 216 -13.67 0.24 -19.93
C CYS A 216 -14.93 0.91 -19.37
N HIS A 217 -15.96 0.14 -19.02
CA HIS A 217 -17.13 0.67 -18.33
C HIS A 217 -17.05 0.35 -16.84
N GLY A 218 -17.53 1.24 -15.98
CA GLY A 218 -17.44 1.06 -14.54
C GLY A 218 -17.92 2.24 -13.71
N LEU A 219 -17.20 2.54 -12.63
CA LEU A 219 -17.55 3.58 -11.66
C LEU A 219 -16.61 4.77 -11.79
N ASP A 220 -17.20 5.97 -11.73
CA ASP A 220 -16.49 7.22 -11.48
C ASP A 220 -16.52 7.51 -9.97
N LEU A 221 -15.34 7.54 -9.34
CA LEU A 221 -15.19 7.79 -7.91
C LEU A 221 -14.58 9.16 -7.62
N GLN A 222 -14.31 10.01 -8.62
CA GLN A 222 -13.61 11.30 -8.42
C GLN A 222 -14.32 12.28 -7.48
N LYS A 223 -15.64 12.11 -7.29
CA LYS A 223 -16.48 13.03 -6.48
C LYS A 223 -17.16 12.35 -5.31
N VAL A 224 -16.82 11.09 -5.00
CA VAL A 224 -17.43 10.39 -3.87
C VAL A 224 -16.85 10.91 -2.56
N SER A 225 -17.68 10.97 -1.52
CA SER A 225 -17.18 11.24 -0.17
C SER A 225 -16.48 9.99 0.36
N VAL A 226 -15.15 10.03 0.50
CA VAL A 226 -14.39 8.90 1.03
C VAL A 226 -14.60 8.78 2.53
N LYS A 227 -15.03 7.61 2.99
CA LYS A 227 -15.22 7.31 4.42
C LYS A 227 -13.88 6.94 5.07
N LYS A 228 -13.83 7.01 6.40
CA LYS A 228 -12.70 6.52 7.22
C LYS A 228 -12.76 5.00 7.42
N GLN A 229 -12.92 4.27 6.32
CA GLN A 229 -13.00 2.81 6.28
C GLN A 229 -12.70 2.31 4.87
N LEU A 230 -12.27 1.07 4.77
CA LEU A 230 -12.27 0.30 3.53
C LEU A 230 -13.72 0.16 3.02
N ASP A 231 -13.96 0.54 1.76
CA ASP A 231 -15.27 0.46 1.14
C ASP A 231 -15.32 -0.75 0.20
N LEU A 232 -15.93 -1.84 0.68
CA LEU A 232 -16.07 -3.07 -0.11
C LEU A 232 -17.24 -3.00 -1.09
N SER A 233 -18.12 -2.00 -0.99
CA SER A 233 -19.29 -1.91 -1.85
C SER A 233 -18.91 -1.84 -3.33
N TYR A 234 -17.81 -1.16 -3.66
CA TYR A 234 -17.28 -1.10 -5.02
C TYR A 234 -16.87 -2.50 -5.53
N LEU A 235 -16.11 -3.25 -4.71
CA LEU A 235 -15.63 -4.58 -5.08
C LEU A 235 -16.79 -5.57 -5.24
N ILE A 236 -17.76 -5.53 -4.32
CA ILE A 236 -18.98 -6.34 -4.36
C ILE A 236 -19.82 -5.99 -5.59
N GLN A 237 -20.05 -4.70 -5.86
CA GLN A 237 -20.83 -4.24 -7.01
C GLN A 237 -20.20 -4.69 -8.34
N LEU A 238 -18.88 -4.54 -8.48
CA LEU A 238 -18.18 -4.92 -9.70
C LEU A 238 -18.07 -6.42 -9.87
N TYR A 239 -17.88 -7.17 -8.77
CA TYR A 239 -17.99 -8.63 -8.79
C TYR A 239 -19.37 -9.06 -9.28
N GLN A 240 -20.45 -8.45 -8.79
CA GLN A 240 -21.83 -8.73 -9.19
C GLN A 240 -22.12 -8.33 -10.65
N ALA A 241 -21.55 -7.24 -11.14
CA ALA A 241 -21.75 -6.78 -12.51
C ALA A 241 -20.91 -7.54 -13.56
N TYR A 242 -19.74 -8.08 -13.17
CA TYR A 242 -18.83 -8.74 -14.10
C TYR A 242 -19.41 -10.08 -14.62
N PRO A 243 -19.42 -10.35 -15.94
CA PRO A 243 -20.11 -11.51 -16.49
C PRO A 243 -19.49 -12.87 -16.11
N ASP A 244 -18.15 -12.94 -15.98
CA ASP A 244 -17.43 -14.21 -15.72
C ASP A 244 -16.92 -14.27 -14.26
N LYS A 245 -17.76 -14.76 -13.35
CA LYS A 245 -17.46 -14.77 -11.91
C LYS A 245 -16.20 -15.53 -11.53
N GLU A 246 -15.89 -16.60 -12.26
CA GLU A 246 -14.73 -17.46 -11.96
C GLU A 246 -13.41 -16.80 -12.36
N LYS A 247 -13.43 -15.85 -13.30
CA LYS A 247 -12.23 -15.10 -13.70
C LYS A 247 -12.06 -13.77 -12.98
N PHE A 248 -13.03 -13.32 -12.19
CA PHE A 248 -12.99 -11.99 -11.60
C PHE A 248 -11.75 -11.77 -10.72
N PHE A 249 -11.46 -12.71 -9.82
CA PHE A 249 -10.30 -12.67 -8.94
C PHE A 249 -9.11 -13.38 -9.58
N ILE A 250 -7.93 -12.76 -9.55
CA ILE A 250 -6.69 -13.37 -10.02
C ILE A 250 -5.87 -13.90 -8.82
N PRO A 251 -4.84 -14.75 -9.00
CA PRO A 251 -4.05 -15.31 -7.89
C PRO A 251 -3.37 -14.28 -6.98
N TYR A 252 -3.26 -13.03 -7.42
CA TYR A 252 -2.64 -11.94 -6.66
C TYR A 252 -3.55 -11.35 -5.57
N PHE A 253 -4.86 -11.63 -5.59
CA PHE A 253 -5.83 -11.04 -4.66
C PHE A 253 -5.46 -11.26 -3.19
N GLU A 254 -5.17 -12.49 -2.79
CA GLU A 254 -4.87 -12.83 -1.39
C GLU A 254 -3.58 -12.15 -0.91
N LYS A 255 -2.63 -11.86 -1.83
CA LYS A 255 -1.41 -11.13 -1.48
C LYS A 255 -1.70 -9.68 -1.10
N LEU A 256 -2.71 -9.05 -1.71
CA LEU A 256 -3.15 -7.70 -1.36
C LEU A 256 -4.03 -7.71 -0.11
N VAL A 257 -5.09 -8.52 -0.09
CA VAL A 257 -6.10 -8.47 0.98
C VAL A 257 -5.61 -9.15 2.26
N GLY A 258 -4.67 -10.08 2.13
CA GLY A 258 -3.99 -10.74 3.23
C GLY A 258 -4.76 -11.90 3.88
N THR A 259 -5.85 -12.36 3.27
CA THR A 259 -6.62 -13.52 3.72
C THR A 259 -7.29 -14.21 2.53
N SER A 260 -7.47 -15.52 2.63
CA SER A 260 -8.27 -16.31 1.69
C SER A 260 -9.79 -16.11 1.88
N LEU A 261 -10.24 -15.56 3.02
CA LEU A 261 -11.66 -15.47 3.36
C LEU A 261 -12.43 -14.49 2.49
N LEU A 262 -11.87 -13.31 2.19
CA LEU A 262 -12.63 -12.22 1.55
C LEU A 262 -13.18 -12.63 0.18
N ARG A 263 -12.40 -13.39 -0.61
CA ARG A 263 -12.84 -13.93 -1.90
C ARG A 263 -14.09 -14.80 -1.72
N GLU A 264 -14.02 -15.78 -0.83
CA GLU A 264 -15.10 -16.74 -0.58
C GLU A 264 -16.35 -16.06 0.00
N GLN A 265 -16.17 -15.06 0.85
CA GLN A 265 -17.28 -14.28 1.39
C GLN A 265 -18.01 -13.48 0.30
N ILE A 266 -17.27 -12.88 -0.64
CA ILE A 266 -17.87 -12.19 -1.79
C ILE A 266 -18.56 -13.19 -2.73
N LYS A 267 -17.92 -14.33 -3.03
CA LYS A 267 -18.50 -15.39 -3.88
C LYS A 267 -19.80 -15.95 -3.28
N SER A 268 -19.87 -16.07 -1.96
CA SER A 268 -21.07 -16.54 -1.24
C SER A 268 -22.16 -15.47 -1.06
N GLY A 269 -21.94 -14.25 -1.54
CA GLY A 269 -22.93 -13.18 -1.49
C GLY A 269 -23.09 -12.55 -0.11
N MET A 270 -22.09 -12.64 0.77
CA MET A 270 -22.13 -11.95 2.05
C MET A 270 -22.23 -10.44 1.87
N SER A 271 -23.01 -9.77 2.72
CA SER A 271 -23.05 -8.31 2.77
C SER A 271 -21.73 -7.75 3.29
N GLU A 272 -21.38 -6.52 2.90
CA GLU A 272 -20.22 -5.80 3.43
C GLU A 272 -20.21 -5.79 4.97
N ALA A 273 -21.36 -5.52 5.60
CA ALA A 273 -21.47 -5.51 7.06
C ALA A 273 -21.13 -6.87 7.69
N ALA A 274 -21.52 -7.99 7.05
CA ALA A 274 -21.20 -9.33 7.54
C ALA A 274 -19.72 -9.68 7.32
N ILE A 275 -19.14 -9.27 6.18
CA ILE A 275 -17.71 -9.44 5.88
C ILE A 275 -16.86 -8.70 6.90
N ARG A 276 -17.17 -7.42 7.16
CA ARG A 276 -16.38 -6.59 8.07
C ARG A 276 -16.31 -7.17 9.49
N LYS A 277 -17.41 -7.75 9.97
CA LYS A 277 -17.45 -8.44 11.27
C LYS A 277 -16.43 -9.55 11.41
N THR A 278 -15.98 -10.18 10.31
CA THR A 278 -15.07 -11.33 10.40
C THR A 278 -13.63 -10.94 10.72
N TRP A 279 -13.24 -9.67 10.59
CA TRP A 279 -11.89 -9.20 10.93
C TRP A 279 -11.86 -8.25 12.15
N GLU A 280 -13.00 -7.96 12.77
CA GLU A 280 -13.08 -7.04 13.93
C GLU A 280 -12.23 -7.52 15.12
N ALA A 281 -12.20 -8.83 15.38
CA ALA A 281 -11.40 -9.41 16.47
C ALA A 281 -9.90 -9.22 16.24
N ASP A 282 -9.43 -9.46 15.02
CA ASP A 282 -8.02 -9.30 14.65
C ASP A 282 -7.64 -7.80 14.64
N LEU A 283 -8.54 -6.93 14.17
CA LEU A 283 -8.36 -5.48 14.24
C LEU A 283 -8.22 -4.99 15.69
N LYS A 284 -9.07 -5.47 16.60
CA LYS A 284 -8.98 -5.13 18.02
C LYS A 284 -7.62 -5.56 18.60
N THR A 285 -7.19 -6.79 18.28
CA THR A 285 -5.89 -7.32 18.70
C THR A 285 -4.74 -6.45 18.19
N PHE A 286 -4.75 -6.10 16.91
CA PHE A 286 -3.75 -5.20 16.33
C PHE A 286 -3.77 -3.82 16.98
N MET A 287 -4.95 -3.24 17.21
CA MET A 287 -5.10 -1.94 17.88
C MET A 287 -4.56 -1.95 19.31
N ASP A 288 -4.66 -3.07 20.03
CA ASP A 288 -4.08 -3.20 21.36
C ASP A 288 -2.56 -3.34 21.32
N ILE A 289 -2.02 -4.06 20.33
CA ILE A 289 -0.57 -4.20 20.14
C ILE A 289 0.07 -2.85 19.76
N ARG A 290 -0.51 -2.14 18.78
CA ARG A 290 0.10 -0.93 18.20
C ARG A 290 0.27 0.20 19.21
N LYS A 291 -0.56 0.26 20.27
CA LYS A 291 -0.48 1.26 21.35
C LYS A 291 0.91 1.34 21.98
N LYS A 292 1.66 0.24 22.00
CA LYS A 292 3.04 0.18 22.54
C LYS A 292 4.05 0.97 21.69
N TYR A 293 3.71 1.24 20.44
CA TYR A 293 4.62 1.79 19.44
C TYR A 293 4.22 3.18 18.94
N LEU A 294 3.03 3.66 19.31
CA LEU A 294 2.59 5.01 18.95
C LEU A 294 3.52 6.06 19.55
N LEU A 295 3.76 7.11 18.78
CA LEU A 295 4.54 8.30 19.14
C LEU A 295 3.64 9.51 19.34
N TYR A 296 2.45 9.48 18.74
CA TYR A 296 1.54 10.62 18.70
C TYR A 296 0.23 10.29 19.43
N PRO A 297 -0.41 11.30 20.03
CA PRO A 297 -1.72 11.13 20.66
C PRO A 297 -2.84 10.88 19.65
#